data_AF-A0AAV4T4W5-F1
#
_entry.id   AF-A0AAV4T4W5-F1
#
_cell.length_a   1.000
_cell.length_b   1.000
_cell.length_c   1.000
_cell.angle_alpha   90.00
_cell.angle_beta   90.00
_cell.angle_gamma   90.00
#
_symmetry.space_group_name_H-M   'P 1'
#
loop_
_entity.id
_entity.type
_entity.pdbx_description
1 polymer ?
#
loop_
_entity_poly.entity_id
_entity_poly.type
_entity_poly.pdbx_seq_one_letter_code
_entity_poly.pdbx_strand_id
1 'polypeptide(L)'
;MKWKFVGCVLVLCMVAAGAESCATENDCREDECCLTMRAKEPRGRCVKRGRERAVCSKEESKLFDNGGKFLRVCPCGSGLTCREAKKIQGIIGFERFSLMLFKCHKFNPQEKEKEVVEIEEFQGGKIIEEEIVDE
;
A
#
# COMPACT_ATOMS: atom_id res chain seq x y z
N MET A 1 -13.75 56.81 -16.46
CA MET A 1 -12.94 56.48 -15.26
C MET A 1 -13.29 55.05 -14.86
N LYS A 2 -12.77 54.02 -15.52
CA LYS A 2 -11.59 53.19 -15.13
C LYS A 2 -11.65 52.64 -13.70
N TRP A 3 -12.54 51.66 -13.43
CA TRP A 3 -12.44 50.78 -12.26
C TRP A 3 -11.60 49.54 -12.61
N LYS A 4 -10.29 49.63 -12.36
CA LYS A 4 -9.37 48.49 -12.40
C LYS A 4 -9.14 47.98 -10.98
N PHE A 5 -10.01 47.11 -10.47
CA PHE A 5 -9.76 46.34 -9.25
C PHE A 5 -10.30 44.90 -9.37
N VAL A 6 -10.12 44.31 -10.55
CA VAL A 6 -10.34 42.87 -10.78
C VAL A 6 -8.98 42.31 -11.19
N GLY A 7 -8.18 41.80 -10.24
CA GLY A 7 -6.94 41.11 -10.63
C GLY A 7 -5.79 41.06 -9.64
N CYS A 8 -6.02 40.77 -8.35
CA CYS A 8 -4.86 40.53 -7.46
C CYS A 8 -5.04 39.43 -6.39
N VAL A 9 -6.12 38.63 -6.41
CA VAL A 9 -6.37 37.59 -5.37
C VAL A 9 -6.27 36.16 -5.92
N LEU A 10 -6.01 35.96 -7.22
CA LEU A 10 -6.05 34.63 -7.86
C LEU A 10 -4.68 34.02 -8.23
N VAL A 11 -3.57 34.55 -7.72
CA VAL A 11 -2.21 34.13 -8.15
C VAL A 11 -1.26 33.88 -6.97
N LEU A 12 -1.68 33.07 -6.00
CA LEU A 12 -0.78 32.50 -4.99
C LEU A 12 -1.42 31.22 -4.43
N CYS A 13 -1.15 30.09 -5.08
CA CYS A 13 -1.11 28.73 -4.50
C CYS A 13 -0.93 27.67 -5.60
N MET A 14 -0.07 27.90 -6.59
CA MET A 14 0.49 26.77 -7.35
C MET A 14 1.58 26.15 -6.48
N VAL A 15 1.16 25.33 -5.51
CA VAL A 15 2.05 24.45 -4.77
C VAL A 15 2.62 23.47 -5.79
N ALA A 16 3.91 23.63 -6.08
CA ALA A 16 4.66 22.75 -6.95
C ALA A 16 4.56 21.32 -6.40
N ALA A 17 3.75 20.48 -7.05
CA ALA A 17 3.70 19.05 -6.79
C ALA A 17 4.93 18.37 -7.40
N GLY A 18 6.12 18.71 -6.89
CA GLY A 18 7.30 17.88 -7.07
C GLY A 18 7.10 16.62 -6.23
N ALA A 19 7.54 15.46 -6.72
CA ALA A 19 7.60 14.26 -5.90
C ALA A 19 8.64 14.51 -4.78
N GLU A 20 8.16 14.94 -3.61
CA GLU A 20 9.01 15.29 -2.48
C GLU A 20 9.74 14.03 -1.98
N SER A 21 11.06 14.14 -1.81
CA SER A 21 11.84 13.11 -1.14
C SER A 21 11.62 13.22 0.37
N CYS A 22 11.53 12.09 1.06
CA CYS A 22 11.30 12.04 2.50
C CYS A 22 12.43 11.30 3.21
N ALA A 23 12.79 11.74 4.41
CA ALA A 23 13.67 11.03 5.31
C ALA A 23 12.86 10.21 6.35
N THR A 24 11.67 10.69 6.70
CA THR A 24 10.74 10.08 7.66
C THR A 24 9.30 10.15 7.15
N GLU A 25 8.36 9.45 7.78
CA GLU A 25 6.94 9.52 7.41
C GLU A 25 6.32 10.92 7.60
N ASN A 26 6.85 11.71 8.53
CA ASN A 26 6.34 13.05 8.85
C ASN A 26 6.74 14.11 7.81
N ASP A 27 7.63 13.79 6.88
CA ASP A 27 8.01 14.70 5.80
C ASP A 27 6.97 14.73 4.66
N CYS A 28 6.03 13.77 4.66
CA CYS A 28 4.98 13.65 3.65
C CYS A 28 3.64 14.21 4.15
N ARG A 29 2.72 14.45 3.22
CA ARG A 29 1.36 14.89 3.54
C ARG A 29 0.55 13.78 4.21
N GLU A 30 -0.55 14.15 4.86
CA GLU A 30 -1.43 13.21 5.57
C GLU A 30 -1.99 12.09 4.67
N ASP A 31 -2.21 12.36 3.37
CA ASP A 31 -2.69 11.39 2.38
C ASP A 31 -1.56 10.61 1.68
N GLU A 32 -0.32 10.82 2.11
CA GLU A 32 0.88 10.24 1.56
C GLU A 32 1.63 9.38 2.60
N CYS A 33 2.66 8.69 2.13
CA CYS A 33 3.53 7.82 2.91
C CYS A 33 4.95 7.92 2.36
N CYS A 34 5.94 7.77 3.23
CA CYS A 34 7.32 7.73 2.82
C CYS A 34 7.72 6.32 2.35
N LEU A 35 7.85 6.14 1.03
CA LEU A 35 8.14 4.86 0.40
C LEU A 35 9.61 4.71 0.03
N THR A 36 10.22 3.57 0.38
CA THR A 36 11.55 3.16 -0.07
C THR A 36 11.50 1.86 -0.88
N MET A 37 12.41 1.73 -1.85
CA MET A 37 12.61 0.48 -2.58
C MET A 37 13.55 -0.48 -1.86
N ARG A 38 14.41 0.03 -0.97
CA ARG A 38 15.44 -0.73 -0.26
C ARG A 38 15.42 -0.40 1.23
N ALA A 39 15.50 -1.43 2.07
CA ALA A 39 15.41 -1.27 3.52
C ALA A 39 16.47 -0.31 4.11
N LYS A 40 17.65 -0.21 3.48
CA LYS A 40 18.77 0.66 3.90
C LYS A 40 18.86 1.98 3.12
N GLU A 41 17.85 2.35 2.34
CA GLU A 41 17.89 3.60 1.58
C GLU A 41 17.73 4.80 2.52
N PRO A 42 18.64 5.79 2.47
CA PRO A 42 18.61 6.92 3.39
C PRO A 42 17.41 7.84 3.15
N ARG A 43 16.88 7.89 1.93
CA ARG A 43 15.72 8.70 1.55
C ARG A 43 14.70 7.84 0.83
N GLY A 44 13.42 8.12 1.05
CA GLY A 44 12.31 7.60 0.28
C GLY A 44 11.68 8.68 -0.61
N ARG A 45 10.52 8.37 -1.13
CA ARG A 45 9.66 9.31 -1.86
C ARG A 45 8.29 9.36 -1.20
N CYS A 46 7.73 10.56 -1.09
CA CYS A 46 6.33 10.72 -0.75
C CYS A 46 5.48 10.23 -1.92
N VAL A 47 4.66 9.21 -1.64
CA VAL A 47 3.72 8.66 -2.61
C VAL A 47 2.34 8.62 -1.97
N LYS A 48 1.30 8.66 -2.79
CA LYS A 48 -0.07 8.57 -2.29
C LYS A 48 -0.32 7.21 -1.66
N ARG A 49 -1.10 7.22 -0.58
CA ARG A 49 -1.60 5.99 0.05
C ARG A 49 -2.47 5.18 -0.92
N GLY A 50 -2.61 3.88 -0.63
CA GLY A 50 -3.32 2.93 -1.47
C GLY A 50 -4.81 3.27 -1.64
N ARG A 51 -5.28 3.29 -2.89
CA ARG A 51 -6.70 3.40 -3.24
C ARG A 51 -7.42 2.06 -3.15
N GLU A 52 -8.75 2.05 -3.25
CA GLU A 52 -9.56 0.82 -3.28
C GLU A 52 -8.99 -0.19 -4.30
N ARG A 53 -8.88 -1.46 -3.86
CA ARG A 53 -8.28 -2.62 -4.54
C ARG A 53 -6.79 -2.54 -4.85
N ALA A 54 -6.09 -1.45 -4.50
CA ALA A 54 -4.65 -1.37 -4.65
C ALA A 54 -3.94 -2.31 -3.67
N VAL A 55 -2.76 -2.80 -4.04
CA VAL A 55 -1.90 -3.58 -3.16
C VAL A 55 -1.42 -2.68 -2.01
N CYS A 56 -1.39 -3.23 -0.80
CA CYS A 56 -1.02 -2.49 0.40
C CYS A 56 -0.07 -3.27 1.30
N SER A 57 0.57 -2.55 2.21
CA SER A 57 1.23 -3.09 3.40
C SER A 57 0.38 -2.81 4.64
N LYS A 58 0.49 -3.68 5.65
CA LYS A 58 -0.05 -3.40 6.98
C LYS A 58 0.77 -2.28 7.63
N GLU A 59 0.14 -1.48 8.49
CA GLU A 59 0.83 -0.39 9.23
C GLU A 59 1.95 -0.92 10.13
N GLU A 60 1.86 -2.18 10.60
CA GLU A 60 2.91 -2.86 11.37
C GLU A 60 4.17 -3.18 10.56
N SER A 61 4.09 -3.16 9.22
CA SER A 61 5.22 -3.43 8.31
C SER A 61 6.17 -2.24 8.14
N LYS A 62 6.02 -1.18 8.95
CA LYS A 62 6.90 -0.02 8.96
C LYS A 62 8.32 -0.42 9.38
N LEU A 63 9.30 0.16 8.69
CA LEU A 63 10.71 0.07 9.07
C LEU A 63 11.00 1.11 10.15
N PHE A 64 10.75 0.77 11.42
CA PHE A 64 10.99 1.66 12.56
C PHE A 64 12.44 2.17 12.61
N ASP A 65 13.42 1.28 12.37
CA ASP A 65 14.84 1.64 12.36
C ASP A 65 15.24 2.57 11.19
N ASN A 66 14.36 2.77 10.21
CA ASN A 66 14.61 3.63 9.05
C ASN A 66 13.60 4.78 8.96
N GLY A 67 13.19 5.34 10.10
CA GLY A 67 12.35 6.54 10.16
C GLY A 67 10.88 6.31 9.83
N GLY A 68 10.37 5.09 10.04
CA GLY A 68 8.95 4.75 9.83
C GLY A 68 8.58 4.58 8.35
N LYS A 69 9.56 4.33 7.48
CA LYS A 69 9.34 4.16 6.03
C LYS A 69 8.64 2.84 5.72
N PHE A 70 7.93 2.83 4.59
CA PHE A 70 7.35 1.63 4.02
C PHE A 70 8.22 1.06 2.91
N LEU A 71 8.37 -0.27 2.90
CA LEU A 71 9.13 -0.99 1.87
C LEU A 71 8.20 -1.40 0.72
N ARG A 72 8.50 -0.95 -0.50
CA ARG A 72 7.82 -1.27 -1.78
C ARG A 72 6.36 -0.83 -1.95
N VAL A 73 5.52 -0.96 -0.93
CA VAL A 73 4.10 -0.61 -0.98
C VAL A 73 3.65 0.14 0.26
N CYS A 74 2.72 1.07 0.06
CA CYS A 74 2.18 1.89 1.13
C CYS A 74 0.89 1.33 1.74
N PRO A 75 0.52 1.80 2.94
CA PRO A 75 -0.76 1.46 3.53
C PRO A 75 -1.91 2.08 2.75
N CYS A 76 -3.12 1.63 3.07
CA CYS A 76 -4.33 2.17 2.47
C CYS A 76 -4.59 3.61 2.92
N GLY A 77 -5.29 4.37 2.07
CA GLY A 77 -5.78 5.70 2.40
C GLY A 77 -6.89 5.66 3.45
N SER A 78 -7.26 6.84 3.94
CA SER A 78 -8.31 7.00 4.95
C SER A 78 -9.63 6.34 4.54
N GLY A 79 -10.27 5.64 5.48
CA GLY A 79 -11.54 4.91 5.24
C GLY A 79 -11.39 3.57 4.52
N LEU A 80 -10.17 3.13 4.24
CA LEU A 80 -9.86 1.83 3.65
C LEU A 80 -9.07 0.97 4.63
N THR A 81 -9.28 -0.34 4.58
CA THR A 81 -8.53 -1.35 5.36
C THR A 81 -7.72 -2.24 4.44
N CYS A 82 -6.48 -2.53 4.83
CA CYS A 82 -5.61 -3.48 4.15
C CYS A 82 -5.96 -4.91 4.58
N ARG A 83 -6.55 -5.71 3.68
CA ARG A 83 -7.02 -7.08 3.95
C ARG A 83 -6.30 -8.08 3.06
N GLU A 84 -6.23 -9.32 3.53
CA GLU A 84 -5.71 -10.44 2.74
C GLU A 84 -6.59 -10.65 1.50
N ALA A 85 -5.95 -10.74 0.34
CA ALA A 85 -6.63 -10.84 -0.94
C ALA A 85 -6.29 -12.13 -1.68
N LYS A 86 -5.04 -12.59 -1.59
CA LYS A 86 -4.61 -13.85 -2.23
C LYS A 86 -3.39 -14.41 -1.51
N LYS A 87 -3.42 -15.71 -1.22
CA LYS A 87 -2.24 -16.46 -0.77
C LYS A 87 -1.64 -17.18 -1.97
N ILE A 88 -0.44 -16.78 -2.37
CA ILE A 88 0.31 -17.46 -3.43
C ILE A 88 1.24 -18.44 -2.74
N GLN A 89 1.01 -19.73 -2.97
CA GLN A 89 1.93 -20.80 -2.59
C GLN A 89 2.57 -21.37 -3.83
N GLY A 90 3.86 -21.66 -3.76
CA GLY A 90 4.57 -22.28 -4.86
C GLY A 90 5.89 -22.87 -4.41
N ILE A 91 6.59 -23.45 -5.38
CA ILE A 91 7.89 -24.09 -5.17
C ILE A 91 8.86 -23.47 -6.17
N ILE A 92 9.99 -22.93 -5.68
CA ILE A 92 11.10 -22.47 -6.52
C ILE A 92 12.30 -23.36 -6.19
N GLY A 93 12.70 -24.23 -7.12
CA GLY A 93 13.72 -25.23 -6.86
C GLY A 93 13.25 -26.27 -5.85
N PHE A 94 13.91 -26.36 -4.69
CA PHE A 94 13.54 -27.25 -3.58
C PHE A 94 12.82 -26.53 -2.42
N GLU A 95 12.71 -25.20 -2.47
CA GLU A 95 12.10 -24.42 -1.40
C GLU A 95 10.63 -24.12 -1.68
N ARG A 96 9.79 -24.37 -0.67
CA ARG A 96 8.38 -23.94 -0.66
C ARG A 96 8.33 -22.48 -0.25
N PHE A 97 7.68 -21.64 -1.06
CA PHE A 97 7.42 -20.26 -0.68
C PHE A 97 5.91 -20.05 -0.49
N SER A 98 5.56 -19.18 0.46
CA SER A 98 4.20 -18.69 0.64
C SER A 98 4.26 -17.17 0.75
N LEU A 99 3.54 -16.50 -0.14
CA LEU A 99 3.46 -15.05 -0.20
C LEU A 99 2.00 -14.62 -0.07
N MET A 100 1.72 -13.80 0.94
CA MET A 100 0.40 -13.19 1.11
C MET A 100 0.35 -11.84 0.42
N LEU A 101 -0.63 -11.67 -0.46
CA LEU A 101 -0.96 -10.39 -1.08
C LEU A 101 -2.10 -9.74 -0.33
N PHE A 102 -1.92 -8.48 0.01
CA PHE A 102 -2.93 -7.65 0.67
C PHE A 102 -3.45 -6.59 -0.28
N LYS A 103 -4.74 -6.25 -0.17
CA LYS A 103 -5.37 -5.17 -0.94
C LYS A 103 -6.19 -4.25 -0.05
N CYS A 104 -6.39 -3.02 -0.51
CA CYS A 104 -7.26 -2.06 0.16
C CYS A 104 -8.73 -2.33 -0.15
N HIS A 105 -9.55 -2.44 0.89
CA HIS A 105 -11.00 -2.56 0.78
C HIS A 105 -11.67 -1.43 1.58
N LYS A 106 -12.87 -1.00 1.16
CA LYS A 106 -13.65 -0.08 2.00
C LYS A 106 -13.94 -0.75 3.33
N PHE A 107 -13.82 0.03 4.41
CA PHE A 107 -14.18 -0.47 5.73
C PHE A 107 -15.68 -0.82 5.73
N ASN A 108 -15.98 -2.12 5.81
CA ASN A 108 -17.32 -2.64 5.96
C ASN A 108 -17.39 -3.43 7.28
N PRO A 109 -18.08 -2.92 8.31
CA PRO A 109 -18.12 -3.54 9.64
C PRO A 109 -18.95 -4.84 9.69
N GLN A 110 -19.76 -5.12 8.66
CA GLN A 110 -20.59 -6.34 8.60
C GLN A 110 -19.99 -7.45 7.73
N GLU A 111 -18.86 -7.20 7.07
CA GLU A 111 -18.22 -8.17 6.21
C GLU A 111 -17.38 -9.11 7.06
N LYS A 112 -17.92 -10.29 7.37
CA LYS A 112 -17.15 -11.40 7.91
C LYS A 112 -15.98 -11.68 6.97
N GLU A 113 -14.79 -11.87 7.53
CA GLU A 113 -13.58 -12.25 6.83
C GLU A 113 -13.87 -13.49 5.99
N LYS A 114 -14.03 -13.30 4.68
CA LYS A 114 -14.19 -14.41 3.75
C LYS A 114 -12.79 -14.86 3.39
N GLU A 115 -12.46 -16.09 3.76
CA GLU A 115 -11.22 -16.74 3.36
C GLU A 115 -11.21 -16.85 1.83
N VAL A 116 -10.31 -16.11 1.18
CA VAL A 116 -10.17 -16.15 -0.28
C VAL A 116 -9.16 -17.23 -0.63
N VAL A 117 -9.67 -18.43 -0.96
CA VAL A 117 -8.89 -19.50 -1.58
C VAL A 117 -9.17 -19.49 -3.08
N GLU A 118 -8.26 -18.90 -3.86
CA GLU A 118 -8.27 -19.02 -5.31
C GLU A 118 -6.89 -19.52 -5.77
N ILE A 119 -6.84 -20.82 -6.08
CA ILE A 119 -5.66 -21.57 -6.49
C ILE A 119 -5.54 -21.41 -8.01
N GLU A 120 -4.59 -20.59 -8.47
CA GLU A 120 -4.21 -20.59 -9.89
C GLU A 120 -2.93 -21.41 -10.06
N GLU A 121 -3.08 -22.47 -10.84
CA GLU A 121 -2.04 -23.43 -11.21
C GLU A 121 -0.92 -22.72 -12.00
N PHE A 122 0.31 -22.79 -11.50
CA PHE A 122 1.52 -22.44 -12.28
C PHE A 122 2.17 -23.76 -12.72
N GLN A 123 2.28 -23.99 -14.03
CA GLN A 123 2.79 -25.25 -14.59
C GLN A 123 4.18 -25.60 -14.02
N GLY A 124 4.26 -26.71 -13.27
CA GLY A 124 5.53 -27.32 -12.89
C GLY A 124 5.58 -28.20 -11.63
N GLY A 125 4.53 -28.27 -10.80
CA GLY A 125 4.60 -29.05 -9.55
C GLY A 125 3.23 -29.47 -9.01
N LYS A 126 3.12 -30.74 -8.61
CA LYS A 126 1.89 -31.39 -8.11
C LYS A 126 1.46 -30.77 -6.77
N ILE A 127 0.17 -30.42 -6.64
CA ILE A 127 -0.42 -29.79 -5.45
C ILE A 127 -1.24 -30.83 -4.67
N ILE A 128 -1.23 -30.72 -3.35
CA ILE A 128 -2.06 -31.50 -2.42
C ILE A 128 -3.16 -30.55 -1.94
N GLU A 129 -4.42 -30.92 -2.16
CA GLU A 129 -5.61 -30.24 -1.67
C GLU A 129 -5.82 -30.65 -0.20
N GLU A 130 -6.00 -29.70 0.72
CA GLU A 130 -6.55 -29.98 2.05
C GLU A 130 -7.76 -29.08 2.28
N GLU A 131 -8.94 -29.70 2.36
CA GLU A 131 -10.17 -29.09 2.88
C GLU A 131 -10.03 -28.95 4.40
N ILE A 132 -10.21 -27.74 4.94
CA ILE A 132 -10.44 -27.54 6.36
C ILE A 132 -11.95 -27.31 6.53
N VAL A 133 -12.61 -28.25 7.20
CA VAL A 133 -14.00 -28.13 7.64
C VAL A 133 -13.98 -27.44 9.00
N ASP A 134 -14.51 -26.22 9.09
CA ASP A 134 -14.81 -25.59 10.37
C ASP A 134 -15.95 -26.36 11.07
N GLU A 135 -15.68 -26.86 12.28
CA GLU A 135 -16.66 -27.48 13.19
C GLU A 135 -17.34 -26.44 14.09
#